data_AF-B0YF79-F1
#
_entry.id   AF-B0YF79-F1
#
_cell.length_a   1.000
_cell.length_b   1.000
_cell.length_c   1.000
_cell.angle_alpha   90.00
_cell.angle_beta   90.00
_cell.angle_gamma   90.00
#
_symmetry.space_group_name_H-M   'P 1'
#
loop_
_entity.id
_entity.type
_entity.pdbx_description
1 polymer ?
#
loop_
_entity_poly.entity_id
_entity_poly.type
_entity_poly.pdbx_seq_one_letter_code
_entity_poly.pdbx_strand_id
1 'polypeptide(L)'
;MPYAGNLPTPTENKVSQIISIISAYRHRSAAVPDRFSEFAPALEKQLTETVSKGEPVRFILPSFPFKAPAEGDKRKTLGSLPDKAEEIALQTLDAFADSIAEIHQPGATVVIVSDASVYGDLLKIPDADAFAYHQELKKLAASLGLTHLEFVRPGTLAGIVPEEAKTLEEYSDHVSKTRNLLDGTLAQAVDPNEDENMRATSKHYDTALPQAEDHEAFKAAMLKRGKAYAKLIASSAESTIRLSIHESNNVGKITMNLFPPPTNPDFITPWHGAVAVLADASVRIVDASTVDRDRFEVITNHEGRPWLLREKSDLFDWFGMELDFEPLFPCGMQVRPKEGYGPYRFEDVNMKLVRRLALSTAPLLLRGFTMQVEKEVFRSKARELGEIQMWPFGDILEVRENADFNMNNVLTREAMPFHYDGVFKTVQDEKTGEWISVPPLFQMFRNRAASQSKGGLTLFASSRNLIPLLGPDSIPLEELRKLQWETFTAANEAFGGHKLQLPFIITHPESGVDTFRFHEPWPESKCVPGSSEPTLVRVVGWPLAESDALCEKLTRLLYDRRVAYRHQWKAGDFIFNDNAMTHHTRTAFEDGHREHWRVHVN
;
A
#
# COMPACT_ATOMS: atom_id res chain seq x y z
N MET A 1 -28.95 31.57 17.07
CA MET A 1 -28.95 31.30 15.61
C MET A 1 -27.74 30.44 15.32
N PRO A 2 -27.89 29.16 14.93
CA PRO A 2 -26.77 28.40 14.42
C PRO A 2 -26.56 28.75 12.94
N TYR A 3 -25.30 28.89 12.53
CA TYR A 3 -24.88 29.17 11.16
C TYR A 3 -25.49 28.15 10.20
N ALA A 4 -26.41 28.62 9.35
CA ALA A 4 -26.84 27.90 8.16
C ALA A 4 -25.75 28.05 7.09
N GLY A 5 -24.66 27.29 7.23
CA GLY A 5 -23.84 26.98 6.06
C GLY A 5 -24.66 26.09 5.14
N ASN A 6 -24.73 26.43 3.85
CA ASN A 6 -25.33 25.53 2.88
C ASN A 6 -24.62 24.17 2.94
N LEU A 7 -25.37 23.08 2.86
CA LEU A 7 -24.78 21.75 2.72
C LEU A 7 -23.90 21.73 1.46
N PRO A 8 -22.69 21.15 1.52
CA PRO A 8 -21.81 21.09 0.36
C PRO A 8 -22.49 20.34 -0.78
N THR A 9 -22.34 20.88 -1.98
CA THR A 9 -22.81 20.29 -3.23
C THR A 9 -22.14 18.93 -3.47
N PRO A 10 -22.74 18.05 -4.30
CA PRO A 10 -22.10 16.79 -4.68
C PRO A 10 -20.69 16.96 -5.26
N THR A 11 -20.45 18.04 -6.02
CA THR A 11 -19.13 18.37 -6.56
C THR A 11 -18.14 18.74 -5.46
N GLU A 12 -18.51 19.64 -4.54
CA GLU A 12 -17.65 20.03 -3.42
C GLU A 12 -17.27 18.83 -2.54
N ASN A 13 -18.22 17.91 -2.30
CA ASN A 13 -17.95 16.67 -1.57
C ASN A 13 -16.93 15.78 -2.28
N LYS A 14 -17.09 15.56 -3.60
CA LYS A 14 -16.12 14.79 -4.39
C LYS A 14 -14.74 15.43 -4.39
N VAL A 15 -14.66 16.73 -4.63
CA VAL A 15 -13.39 17.47 -4.65
C VAL A 15 -12.68 17.38 -3.30
N SER A 16 -13.40 17.57 -2.19
CA SER A 16 -12.86 17.44 -0.84
C SER A 16 -12.29 16.03 -0.59
N GLN A 17 -12.99 14.97 -1.01
CA GLN A 17 -12.51 13.60 -0.88
C GLN A 17 -11.26 13.34 -1.74
N ILE A 18 -11.21 13.86 -2.97
CA ILE A 18 -10.04 13.75 -3.85
C ILE A 18 -8.83 14.47 -3.25
N ILE A 19 -9.01 15.69 -2.73
CA ILE A 19 -7.95 16.42 -2.01
C ILE A 19 -7.47 15.62 -0.81
N SER A 20 -8.39 14.99 -0.06
CA SER A 20 -8.01 14.15 1.08
C SER A 20 -7.13 12.98 0.66
N ILE A 21 -7.37 12.35 -0.49
CA ILE A 21 -6.51 11.27 -1.02
C ILE A 21 -5.15 11.83 -1.43
N ILE A 22 -5.11 12.92 -2.21
CA ILE A 22 -3.87 13.59 -2.64
C ILE A 22 -3.01 13.95 -1.42
N SER A 23 -3.65 14.60 -0.45
CA SER A 23 -3.09 14.98 0.83
C SER A 23 -2.50 13.75 1.55
N ALA A 24 -3.24 12.64 1.59
CA ALA A 24 -2.83 11.44 2.31
C ALA A 24 -1.56 10.82 1.72
N TYR A 25 -1.41 10.76 0.40
CA TYR A 25 -0.25 10.15 -0.26
C TYR A 25 1.02 11.02 -0.29
N ARG A 26 0.91 12.30 0.12
CA ARG A 26 2.05 13.20 0.08
C ARG A 26 3.16 12.78 1.05
N HIS A 27 4.40 12.97 0.63
CA HIS A 27 5.56 12.88 1.51
C HIS A 27 5.68 14.16 2.33
N ARG A 28 5.93 14.00 3.63
CA ARG A 28 6.24 15.11 4.54
C ARG A 28 7.72 15.00 4.91
N SER A 29 8.53 15.83 4.26
CA SER A 29 9.97 15.87 4.49
C SER A 29 10.29 16.34 5.92
N ALA A 30 11.31 15.75 6.53
CA ALA A 30 11.90 16.28 7.75
C ALA A 30 12.77 17.52 7.47
N ALA A 31 13.25 17.70 6.24
CA ALA A 31 14.18 18.75 5.84
C ALA A 31 13.50 19.95 5.16
N VAL A 32 12.30 19.76 4.61
CA VAL A 32 11.52 20.79 3.90
C VAL A 32 10.13 20.91 4.54
N PRO A 33 9.75 22.08 5.08
CA PRO A 33 8.44 22.26 5.69
C PRO A 33 7.29 21.96 4.72
N ASP A 34 6.33 21.14 5.14
CA ASP A 34 5.09 20.88 4.40
C ASP A 34 4.18 22.11 4.41
N ARG A 35 3.84 22.62 3.23
CA ARG A 35 2.97 23.79 3.03
C ARG A 35 1.81 23.47 2.10
N PHE A 36 1.40 22.20 2.05
CA PHE A 36 0.28 21.76 1.20
C PHE A 36 -1.01 22.58 1.43
N SER A 37 -1.26 23.07 2.65
CA SER A 37 -2.39 23.94 2.96
C SER A 37 -2.39 25.27 2.18
N GLU A 38 -1.23 25.80 1.79
CA GLU A 38 -1.11 26.99 0.94
C GLU A 38 -1.51 26.69 -0.51
N PHE A 39 -1.32 25.45 -0.96
CA PHE A 39 -1.65 25.00 -2.31
C PHE A 39 -3.08 24.47 -2.44
N ALA A 40 -3.66 23.97 -1.35
CA ALA A 40 -4.99 23.36 -1.33
C ALA A 40 -6.09 24.22 -2.00
N PRO A 41 -6.19 25.55 -1.81
CA PRO A 41 -7.21 26.35 -2.48
C PRO A 41 -7.07 26.40 -4.00
N ALA A 42 -5.85 26.46 -4.52
CA ALA A 42 -5.60 26.45 -5.96
C ALA A 42 -5.93 25.08 -6.57
N LEU A 43 -5.54 24.01 -5.85
CA LEU A 43 -5.87 22.64 -6.23
C LEU A 43 -7.38 22.38 -6.21
N GLU A 44 -8.09 22.88 -5.20
CA GLU A 44 -9.55 22.80 -5.08
C GLU A 44 -10.25 23.46 -6.27
N LYS A 45 -9.80 24.66 -6.68
CA LYS A 45 -10.31 25.32 -7.88
C LYS A 45 -10.10 24.46 -9.13
N GLN A 46 -8.88 23.98 -9.36
CA GLN A 46 -8.54 23.15 -10.51
C GLN A 46 -9.37 21.84 -10.56
N LEU A 47 -9.53 21.18 -9.41
CA LEU A 47 -10.33 19.97 -9.30
C LEU A 47 -11.82 20.25 -9.48
N THR A 48 -12.34 21.36 -8.96
CA THR A 48 -13.73 21.76 -9.15
C THR A 48 -14.05 21.95 -10.62
N GLU A 49 -13.18 22.63 -11.38
CA GLU A 49 -13.32 22.80 -12.82
C GLU A 49 -13.32 21.45 -13.56
N THR A 50 -12.37 20.57 -13.22
CA THR A 50 -12.22 19.23 -13.84
C THR A 50 -13.43 18.34 -13.55
N VAL A 51 -13.84 18.23 -12.29
CA VAL A 51 -14.98 17.41 -11.85
C VAL A 51 -16.29 17.94 -12.42
N SER A 52 -16.48 19.26 -12.48
CA SER A 52 -17.70 19.87 -13.05
C SER A 52 -17.86 19.61 -14.55
N LYS A 53 -16.74 19.44 -15.28
CA LYS A 53 -16.75 19.05 -16.70
C LYS A 53 -16.93 17.55 -16.91
N GLY A 54 -16.86 16.73 -15.85
CA GLY A 54 -16.88 15.27 -15.97
C GLY A 54 -15.61 14.71 -16.62
N GLU A 55 -14.49 15.42 -16.51
CA GLU A 55 -13.19 15.00 -17.07
C GLU A 55 -12.42 14.13 -16.06
N PRO A 56 -11.55 13.21 -16.53
CA PRO A 56 -10.66 12.46 -15.64
C PRO A 56 -9.63 13.37 -14.97
N VAL A 57 -9.28 13.07 -13.72
CA VAL A 57 -8.23 13.81 -13.00
C VAL A 57 -6.86 13.31 -13.49
N ARG A 58 -6.09 14.19 -14.13
CA ARG A 58 -4.76 13.84 -14.67
C ARG A 58 -3.65 14.32 -13.75
N PHE A 59 -2.71 13.43 -13.47
CA PHE A 59 -1.48 13.70 -12.73
C PHE A 59 -0.28 13.52 -13.64
N ILE A 60 0.79 14.29 -13.44
CA ILE A 60 2.05 14.14 -14.18
C ILE A 60 3.23 13.98 -13.24
N LEU A 61 3.98 12.90 -13.42
CA LEU A 61 5.08 12.48 -12.55
C LEU A 61 6.35 12.22 -13.37
N PRO A 62 7.35 13.11 -13.33
CA PRO A 62 8.68 12.78 -13.84
C PRO A 62 9.33 11.78 -12.92
N SER A 63 9.66 10.62 -13.47
CA SER A 63 10.14 9.48 -12.69
C SER A 63 10.53 8.34 -13.62
N PHE A 64 11.13 7.30 -13.03
CA PHE A 64 11.51 6.06 -13.71
C PHE A 64 12.39 6.31 -14.96
N PRO A 65 13.56 6.95 -14.80
CA PRO A 65 14.48 7.16 -15.92
C PRO A 65 15.17 5.84 -16.32
N PHE A 66 15.90 5.27 -15.37
CA PHE A 66 16.77 4.10 -15.48
C PHE A 66 17.23 3.72 -14.06
N LYS A 67 17.70 2.48 -13.85
CA LYS A 67 18.40 2.11 -12.61
C LYS A 67 19.71 2.89 -12.47
N ALA A 68 20.05 3.27 -11.24
CA ALA A 68 21.33 3.91 -10.93
C ALA A 68 22.51 3.07 -11.46
N PRO A 69 23.51 3.71 -12.11
CA PRO A 69 24.63 2.99 -12.70
C PRO A 69 25.53 2.38 -11.62
N ALA A 70 26.36 1.43 -12.03
CA ALA A 70 27.43 0.92 -11.15
C ALA A 70 28.61 1.90 -11.09
N GLU A 71 29.17 2.08 -9.91
CA GLU A 71 30.35 2.90 -9.64
C GLU A 71 31.48 2.00 -9.10
N GLY A 72 32.34 1.51 -10.01
CA GLY A 72 33.30 0.45 -9.69
C GLY A 72 32.57 -0.82 -9.25
N ASP A 73 32.89 -1.31 -8.05
CA ASP A 73 32.26 -2.51 -7.47
C ASP A 73 30.93 -2.21 -6.73
N LYS A 74 30.57 -0.92 -6.60
CA LYS A 74 29.35 -0.50 -5.91
C LYS A 74 28.18 -0.41 -6.88
N ARG A 75 27.07 -1.05 -6.53
CA ARG A 75 25.80 -0.95 -7.25
C ARG A 75 24.66 -0.82 -6.26
N LYS A 76 23.92 0.29 -6.32
CA LYS A 76 22.80 0.58 -5.41
C LYS A 76 21.56 -0.29 -5.68
N THR A 77 21.51 -0.91 -6.86
CA THR A 77 20.40 -1.69 -7.41
C THR A 77 20.85 -3.14 -7.71
N LEU A 78 19.93 -4.01 -8.14
CA LEU A 78 20.26 -5.40 -8.49
C LEU A 78 20.71 -5.59 -9.95
N GLY A 79 20.49 -4.59 -10.79
CA GLY A 79 20.75 -4.66 -12.23
C GLY A 79 20.41 -3.34 -12.94
N SER A 80 20.26 -3.39 -14.26
CA SER A 80 19.83 -2.25 -15.09
C SER A 80 18.32 -2.23 -15.39
N LEU A 81 17.60 -3.32 -15.10
CA LEU A 81 16.17 -3.48 -15.39
C LEU A 81 15.32 -3.27 -14.13
N PRO A 82 14.01 -3.00 -14.27
CA PRO A 82 13.07 -2.94 -13.16
C PRO A 82 13.08 -4.22 -12.32
N ASP A 83 12.95 -4.06 -11.01
CA ASP A 83 12.87 -5.16 -10.04
C ASP A 83 11.67 -4.97 -9.10
N LYS A 84 11.63 -5.68 -7.96
CA LYS A 84 10.51 -5.60 -7.01
C LYS A 84 10.28 -4.17 -6.49
N ALA A 85 11.28 -3.29 -6.53
CA ALA A 85 11.10 -1.89 -6.13
C ALA A 85 10.16 -1.14 -7.09
N GLU A 86 10.34 -1.29 -8.39
CA GLU A 86 9.45 -0.70 -9.40
C GLU A 86 8.05 -1.31 -9.34
N GLU A 87 7.92 -2.62 -9.09
CA GLU A 87 6.60 -3.26 -8.94
C GLU A 87 5.76 -2.55 -7.86
N ILE A 88 6.34 -2.35 -6.67
CA ILE A 88 5.66 -1.69 -5.54
C ILE A 88 5.29 -0.25 -5.89
N ALA A 89 6.24 0.48 -6.48
CA ALA A 89 6.04 1.88 -6.80
C ALA A 89 4.93 2.08 -7.84
N LEU A 90 4.88 1.23 -8.87
CA LEU A 90 3.81 1.25 -9.88
C LEU A 90 2.46 0.87 -9.26
N GLN A 91 2.39 -0.20 -8.45
CA GLN A 91 1.17 -0.58 -7.73
C GLN A 91 0.67 0.53 -6.80
N THR A 92 1.58 1.26 -6.14
CA THR A 92 1.24 2.38 -5.25
C THR A 92 0.64 3.55 -6.04
N LEU A 93 1.20 3.89 -7.20
CA LEU A 93 0.67 4.95 -8.06
C LEU A 93 -0.67 4.58 -8.70
N ASP A 94 -0.82 3.33 -9.13
CA ASP A 94 -2.08 2.83 -9.68
C ASP A 94 -3.18 2.81 -8.61
N ALA A 95 -2.86 2.32 -7.40
CA ALA A 95 -3.76 2.34 -6.25
C ALA A 95 -4.18 3.77 -5.85
N PHE A 96 -3.27 4.74 -5.93
CA PHE A 96 -3.57 6.16 -5.69
C PHE A 96 -4.64 6.67 -6.67
N ALA A 97 -4.47 6.42 -7.97
CA ALA A 97 -5.44 6.82 -8.99
C ALA A 97 -6.76 6.04 -8.88
N ASP A 98 -6.70 4.74 -8.58
CA ASP A 98 -7.87 3.89 -8.37
C ASP A 98 -8.75 4.39 -7.21
N SER A 99 -8.12 4.84 -6.11
CA SER A 99 -8.85 5.49 -5.00
C SER A 99 -9.62 6.74 -5.43
N ILE A 100 -9.12 7.50 -6.40
CA ILE A 100 -9.85 8.67 -6.95
C ILE A 100 -10.96 8.21 -7.90
N ALA A 101 -10.73 7.17 -8.69
CA ALA A 101 -11.72 6.60 -9.60
C ALA A 101 -12.95 6.04 -8.87
N GLU A 102 -12.80 5.55 -7.64
CA GLU A 102 -13.90 5.14 -6.76
C GLU A 102 -14.84 6.31 -6.39
N ILE A 103 -14.35 7.56 -6.39
CA ILE A 103 -15.11 8.77 -6.03
C ILE A 103 -15.66 9.48 -7.28
N HIS A 104 -14.87 9.49 -8.35
CA HIS A 104 -15.15 10.23 -9.57
C HIS A 104 -15.10 9.30 -10.79
N GLN A 105 -16.27 8.94 -11.30
CA GLN A 105 -16.46 7.92 -12.34
C GLN A 105 -15.55 8.07 -13.58
N PRO A 106 -15.26 9.26 -14.13
CA PRO A 106 -14.29 9.43 -15.22
C PRO A 106 -12.88 8.92 -14.89
N GLY A 107 -12.55 8.75 -13.61
CA GLY A 107 -11.31 8.17 -13.14
C GLY A 107 -10.20 9.19 -12.90
N ALA A 108 -9.01 8.65 -12.65
CA ALA A 108 -7.77 9.40 -12.58
C ALA A 108 -6.67 8.65 -13.33
N THR A 109 -5.64 9.39 -13.76
CA THR A 109 -4.51 8.81 -14.48
C THR A 109 -3.21 9.44 -14.02
N VAL A 110 -2.19 8.61 -13.74
CA VAL A 110 -0.83 9.07 -13.50
C VAL A 110 -0.01 8.93 -14.77
N VAL A 111 0.35 10.06 -15.37
CA VAL A 111 1.24 10.14 -16.53
C VAL A 111 2.69 10.15 -16.03
N ILE A 112 3.35 9.00 -16.14
CA ILE A 112 4.77 8.82 -15.85
C ILE A 112 5.57 9.35 -17.04
N VAL A 113 6.33 10.43 -16.81
CA VAL A 113 7.18 11.02 -17.84
C VAL A 113 8.64 10.66 -17.56
N SER A 114 9.18 9.71 -18.32
CA SER A 114 10.56 9.23 -18.12
C SER A 114 11.56 10.36 -18.34
N ASP A 115 12.34 10.68 -17.32
CA ASP A 115 13.36 11.72 -17.37
C ASP A 115 14.73 11.22 -17.89
N ALA A 116 14.77 10.01 -18.45
CA ALA A 116 15.98 9.44 -19.03
C ALA A 116 16.54 10.28 -20.19
N SER A 117 15.69 10.72 -21.12
CA SER A 117 16.11 11.57 -22.24
C SER A 117 16.55 12.96 -21.79
N VAL A 118 16.19 13.37 -20.56
CA VAL A 118 16.61 14.63 -19.95
C VAL A 118 18.04 14.49 -19.43
N TYR A 119 18.34 13.44 -18.66
CA TYR A 119 19.59 13.39 -17.89
C TYR A 119 20.61 12.32 -18.32
N GLY A 120 20.26 11.41 -19.24
CA GLY A 120 21.10 10.25 -19.57
C GLY A 120 22.54 10.57 -19.96
N ASP A 121 22.78 11.63 -20.74
CA ASP A 121 24.12 12.11 -21.11
C ASP A 121 24.91 12.64 -19.90
N LEU A 122 24.26 13.43 -19.03
CA LEU A 122 24.90 13.98 -17.83
C LEU A 122 25.26 12.86 -16.83
N LEU A 123 24.41 11.84 -16.74
CA LEU A 123 24.60 10.67 -15.87
C LEU A 123 25.37 9.52 -16.55
N LYS A 124 25.86 9.74 -17.78
CA LYS A 124 26.62 8.77 -18.58
C LYS A 124 25.91 7.41 -18.75
N ILE A 125 24.60 7.44 -18.88
CA ILE A 125 23.76 6.27 -19.12
C ILE A 125 23.58 6.06 -20.63
N PRO A 126 23.90 4.87 -21.16
CA PRO A 126 23.62 4.54 -22.55
C PRO A 126 22.12 4.60 -22.84
N ASP A 127 21.76 5.14 -24.02
CA ASP A 127 20.37 5.17 -24.48
C ASP A 127 19.76 3.75 -24.54
N ALA A 128 20.58 2.72 -24.80
CA ALA A 128 20.17 1.32 -24.78
C ALA A 128 19.63 0.85 -23.42
N ASP A 129 20.28 1.26 -22.33
CA ASP A 129 19.88 0.88 -20.96
C ASP A 129 18.58 1.58 -20.57
N ALA A 130 18.48 2.88 -20.85
CA ALA A 130 17.26 3.65 -20.62
C ALA A 130 16.08 3.13 -21.45
N PHE A 131 16.32 2.78 -22.71
CA PHE A 131 15.31 2.20 -23.59
C PHE A 131 14.84 0.85 -23.05
N ALA A 132 15.76 -0.06 -22.71
CA ALA A 132 15.43 -1.38 -22.18
C ALA A 132 14.66 -1.28 -20.85
N TYR A 133 15.11 -0.42 -19.93
CA TYR A 133 14.43 -0.18 -18.65
C TYR A 133 12.98 0.25 -18.86
N HIS A 134 12.74 1.22 -19.76
CA HIS A 134 11.38 1.71 -20.05
C HIS A 134 10.48 0.61 -20.65
N GLN A 135 11.01 -0.20 -21.57
CA GLN A 135 10.25 -1.30 -22.17
C GLN A 135 9.85 -2.34 -21.14
N GLU A 136 10.78 -2.72 -20.26
CA GLU A 136 10.51 -3.67 -19.18
C GLU A 136 9.55 -3.11 -18.12
N LEU A 137 9.63 -1.81 -17.84
CA LEU A 137 8.72 -1.14 -16.90
C LEU A 137 7.26 -1.19 -17.39
N LYS A 138 7.05 -0.94 -18.69
CA LYS A 138 5.73 -1.04 -19.33
C LYS A 138 5.21 -2.48 -19.33
N LYS A 139 6.06 -3.45 -19.63
CA LYS A 139 5.70 -4.88 -19.57
C LYS A 139 5.30 -5.27 -18.15
N LEU A 140 6.04 -4.82 -17.14
CA LEU A 140 5.74 -5.06 -15.74
C LEU A 140 4.36 -4.50 -15.38
N ALA A 141 4.09 -3.21 -15.67
CA ALA A 141 2.79 -2.59 -15.43
C ALA A 141 1.63 -3.34 -16.12
N ALA A 142 1.82 -3.75 -17.37
CA ALA A 142 0.83 -4.53 -18.12
C ALA A 142 0.60 -5.92 -17.51
N SER A 143 1.66 -6.61 -17.09
CA SER A 143 1.56 -7.95 -16.47
C SER A 143 0.83 -7.94 -15.13
N LEU A 144 0.90 -6.82 -14.41
CA LEU A 144 0.20 -6.55 -13.16
C LEU A 144 -1.24 -6.05 -13.36
N GLY A 145 -1.64 -5.75 -14.60
CA GLY A 145 -2.96 -5.21 -14.91
C GLY A 145 -3.20 -3.78 -14.41
N LEU A 146 -2.14 -2.97 -14.31
CA LEU A 146 -2.23 -1.58 -13.83
C LEU A 146 -2.80 -0.69 -14.95
N THR A 147 -4.04 -0.26 -14.80
CA THR A 147 -4.79 0.44 -15.85
C THR A 147 -4.79 1.96 -15.72
N HIS A 148 -4.35 2.50 -14.59
CA HIS A 148 -4.39 3.94 -14.32
C HIS A 148 -3.06 4.66 -14.61
N LEU A 149 -2.12 3.98 -15.27
CA LEU A 149 -0.78 4.49 -15.57
C LEU A 149 -0.60 4.71 -17.07
N GLU A 150 -0.13 5.90 -17.44
CA GLU A 150 0.33 6.23 -18.80
C GLU A 150 1.84 6.46 -18.78
N PHE A 151 2.55 5.98 -19.81
CA PHE A 151 3.99 6.17 -19.95
C PHE A 151 4.28 7.08 -21.14
N VAL A 152 4.96 8.20 -20.88
CA VAL A 152 5.27 9.21 -21.87
C VAL A 152 6.76 9.58 -21.80
N ARG A 153 7.32 10.01 -22.93
CA ARG A 153 8.68 10.58 -23.00
C ARG A 153 8.60 12.09 -23.24
N PRO A 154 9.55 12.89 -22.75
CA PRO A 154 9.52 14.35 -22.85
C PRO A 154 9.41 14.87 -24.29
N GLY A 155 10.05 14.22 -25.28
CA GLY A 155 9.92 14.60 -26.68
C GLY A 155 8.48 14.47 -27.21
N THR A 156 7.80 13.38 -26.85
CA THR A 156 6.39 13.16 -27.22
C THR A 156 5.50 14.18 -26.52
N LEU A 157 5.77 14.45 -25.24
CA LEU A 157 5.07 15.46 -24.46
C LEU A 157 5.21 16.87 -25.07
N ALA A 158 6.38 17.18 -25.63
CA ALA A 158 6.65 18.45 -26.31
C ALA A 158 6.07 18.53 -27.73
N GLY A 159 5.49 17.44 -28.26
CA GLY A 159 5.00 17.39 -29.64
C GLY A 159 6.10 17.48 -30.71
N ILE A 160 7.37 17.26 -30.35
CA ILE A 160 8.51 17.34 -31.29
C ILE A 160 8.87 15.99 -31.91
N VAL A 161 8.30 14.90 -31.40
CA VAL A 161 8.38 13.56 -32.00
C VAL A 161 6.97 12.96 -32.10
N PRO A 162 6.67 12.25 -33.18
CA PRO A 162 5.30 11.90 -33.55
C PRO A 162 4.67 10.84 -32.63
N GLU A 163 5.45 9.84 -32.18
CA GLU A 163 4.98 8.74 -31.33
C GLU A 163 6.12 8.17 -30.47
N GLU A 164 5.82 7.15 -29.66
CA GLU A 164 6.80 6.41 -28.88
C GLU A 164 7.77 5.62 -29.78
N ALA A 165 9.08 5.76 -29.52
CA ALA A 165 10.10 5.01 -30.26
C ALA A 165 9.97 3.50 -30.02
N LYS A 166 9.97 2.72 -31.11
CA LYS A 166 9.87 1.25 -31.13
C LYS A 166 11.24 0.59 -31.22
N THR A 167 12.25 1.31 -31.69
CA THR A 167 13.64 0.85 -31.81
C THR A 167 14.59 1.74 -31.00
N LEU A 168 15.80 1.25 -30.76
CA LEU A 168 16.84 2.01 -30.08
C LEU A 168 17.31 3.20 -30.91
N GLU A 169 17.37 3.04 -32.23
CA GLU A 169 17.76 4.08 -33.17
C GLU A 169 16.76 5.24 -33.15
N GLU A 170 15.47 4.94 -33.22
CA GLU A 170 14.40 5.94 -33.06
C GLU A 170 14.48 6.62 -31.70
N TYR A 171 14.71 5.85 -30.63
CA TYR A 171 14.81 6.40 -29.29
C TYR A 171 15.98 7.39 -29.19
N SER A 172 17.15 7.04 -29.73
CA SER A 172 18.35 7.88 -29.71
C SER A 172 18.14 9.19 -30.51
N ASP A 173 17.46 9.13 -31.65
CA ASP A 173 17.05 10.32 -32.42
C ASP A 173 16.06 11.21 -31.61
N HIS A 174 15.06 10.60 -30.97
CA HIS A 174 14.10 11.31 -30.13
C HIS A 174 14.75 11.98 -28.92
N VAL A 175 15.71 11.29 -28.28
CA VAL A 175 16.53 11.83 -27.19
C VAL A 175 17.30 13.06 -27.66
N SER A 176 17.95 12.98 -28.83
CA SER A 176 18.70 14.09 -29.42
C SER A 176 17.83 15.33 -29.66
N LYS A 177 16.63 15.13 -30.24
CA LYS A 177 15.64 16.21 -30.45
C LYS A 177 15.18 16.82 -29.13
N THR A 178 14.93 15.98 -28.13
CA THR A 178 14.50 16.40 -26.79
C THR A 178 15.57 17.25 -26.10
N ARG A 179 16.84 16.83 -26.12
CA ARG A 179 17.94 17.58 -25.52
C ARG A 179 18.16 18.92 -26.22
N ASN A 180 18.09 18.96 -27.56
CA ASN A 180 18.19 20.21 -28.32
C ASN A 180 17.12 21.24 -27.90
N LEU A 181 15.88 20.79 -27.64
CA LEU A 181 14.83 21.66 -27.13
C LEU A 181 15.13 22.16 -25.71
N LEU A 182 15.54 21.25 -24.81
CA LEU A 182 15.77 21.55 -23.40
C LEU A 182 16.98 22.47 -23.19
N ASP A 183 18.09 22.20 -23.87
CA ASP A 183 19.34 22.96 -23.75
C ASP A 183 19.33 24.25 -24.59
N GLY A 184 18.42 24.34 -25.56
CA GLY A 184 18.22 25.50 -26.43
C GLY A 184 17.15 26.46 -25.90
N THR A 185 16.03 26.50 -26.61
CA THR A 185 15.00 27.53 -26.45
C THR A 185 14.33 27.52 -25.07
N LEU A 186 14.15 26.35 -24.45
CA LEU A 186 13.55 26.27 -23.12
C LEU A 186 14.49 26.76 -22.03
N ALA A 187 15.77 26.36 -22.04
CA ALA A 187 16.76 26.79 -21.04
C ALA A 187 16.95 28.32 -21.00
N GLN A 188 16.87 29.01 -22.13
CA GLN A 188 17.04 30.46 -22.21
C GLN A 188 15.89 31.23 -21.55
N ALA A 189 14.74 30.60 -21.36
CA ALA A 189 13.51 31.23 -20.92
C ALA A 189 13.16 30.89 -19.46
N VAL A 190 14.15 30.49 -18.66
CA VAL A 190 14.00 30.09 -17.26
C VAL A 190 14.56 31.18 -16.32
N ASP A 191 13.84 31.48 -15.23
CA ASP A 191 14.31 32.38 -14.17
C ASP A 191 15.56 31.79 -13.47
N PRO A 192 16.67 32.55 -13.36
CA PRO A 192 17.85 32.10 -12.63
C PRO A 192 17.61 31.88 -11.13
N ASN A 193 16.60 32.52 -10.52
CA ASN A 193 16.36 32.41 -9.09
C ASN A 193 16.05 30.96 -8.64
N GLU A 194 16.49 30.62 -7.44
CA GLU A 194 16.19 29.34 -6.81
C GLU A 194 15.07 29.50 -5.78
N ASP A 195 13.99 28.73 -5.95
CA ASP A 195 12.97 28.62 -4.93
C ASP A 195 13.35 27.56 -3.86
N GLU A 196 12.50 27.40 -2.83
CA GLU A 196 12.70 26.40 -1.77
C GLU A 196 12.74 24.95 -2.31
N ASN A 197 11.90 24.66 -3.31
CA ASN A 197 11.81 23.33 -3.93
C ASN A 197 13.04 22.99 -4.77
N MET A 198 13.65 23.98 -5.40
CA MET A 198 14.88 23.85 -6.13
C MET A 198 16.06 23.60 -5.18
N ARG A 199 16.13 24.32 -4.06
CA ARG A 199 17.12 24.07 -3.02
C ARG A 199 17.00 22.67 -2.42
N ALA A 200 15.79 22.16 -2.23
CA ALA A 200 15.56 20.77 -1.81
C ALA A 200 16.08 19.76 -2.85
N THR A 201 15.77 19.99 -4.13
CA THR A 201 16.27 19.14 -5.22
C THR A 201 17.80 19.19 -5.33
N SER A 202 18.39 20.37 -5.14
CA SER A 202 19.83 20.59 -5.09
C SER A 202 20.49 19.78 -3.96
N LYS A 203 19.92 19.76 -2.76
CA LYS A 203 20.40 18.91 -1.65
C LYS A 203 20.31 17.42 -1.94
N HIS A 204 19.24 16.98 -2.60
CA HIS A 204 19.11 15.58 -3.02
C HIS A 204 20.25 15.16 -3.96
N TYR A 205 20.67 16.05 -4.85
CA TYR A 205 21.79 15.76 -5.76
C TYR A 205 23.13 15.58 -5.06
N ASP A 206 23.34 16.16 -3.87
CA ASP A 206 24.58 16.00 -3.09
C ASP A 206 24.85 14.54 -2.68
N THR A 207 23.80 13.70 -2.60
CA THR A 207 23.91 12.29 -2.20
C THR A 207 23.49 11.31 -3.30
N ALA A 208 22.65 11.75 -4.23
CA ALA A 208 22.10 10.90 -5.29
C ALA A 208 23.01 10.82 -6.52
N LEU A 209 23.76 11.88 -6.84
CA LEU A 209 24.59 11.93 -8.05
C LEU A 209 25.85 11.05 -7.92
N PRO A 210 26.29 10.42 -9.03
CA PRO A 210 27.57 9.75 -9.09
C PRO A 210 28.76 10.69 -8.81
N GLN A 211 29.90 10.11 -8.42
CA GLN A 211 31.14 10.87 -8.32
C GLN A 211 31.56 11.45 -9.68
N ALA A 212 31.96 12.72 -9.68
CA ALA A 212 32.40 13.46 -10.87
C ALA A 212 33.62 14.33 -10.55
N GLU A 213 34.47 14.58 -11.56
CA GLU A 213 35.67 15.43 -11.42
C GLU A 213 35.31 16.87 -11.02
N ASP A 214 34.23 17.41 -11.60
CA ASP A 214 33.64 18.70 -11.24
C ASP A 214 32.18 18.50 -10.83
N HIS A 215 31.98 18.19 -9.54
CA HIS A 215 30.67 17.91 -8.98
C HIS A 215 29.73 19.14 -9.03
N GLU A 216 30.26 20.35 -8.84
CA GLU A 216 29.46 21.58 -8.87
C GLU A 216 28.98 21.90 -10.29
N ALA A 217 29.85 21.78 -11.31
CA ALA A 217 29.43 21.98 -12.69
C ALA A 217 28.41 20.92 -13.14
N PHE A 218 28.61 19.66 -12.74
CA PHE A 218 27.67 18.57 -13.03
C PHE A 218 26.29 18.83 -12.40
N LYS A 219 26.27 19.20 -11.11
CA LYS A 219 25.05 19.56 -10.39
C LYS A 219 24.35 20.78 -11.00
N ALA A 220 25.10 21.81 -11.39
CA ALA A 220 24.57 22.99 -12.07
C ALA A 220 23.93 22.63 -13.43
N ALA A 221 24.53 21.72 -14.19
CA ALA A 221 23.97 21.22 -15.44
C ALA A 221 22.65 20.44 -15.21
N MET A 222 22.63 19.55 -14.20
CA MET A 222 21.42 18.83 -13.79
C MET A 222 20.29 19.78 -13.41
N LEU A 223 20.57 20.80 -12.60
CA LEU A 223 19.58 21.80 -12.17
C LEU A 223 19.08 22.65 -13.34
N LYS A 224 19.99 23.12 -14.20
CA LYS A 224 19.63 23.92 -15.39
C LYS A 224 18.66 23.14 -16.28
N ARG A 225 18.98 21.89 -16.59
CA ARG A 225 18.12 21.07 -17.46
C ARG A 225 16.82 20.67 -16.76
N GLY A 226 16.87 20.42 -15.45
CA GLY A 226 15.68 20.17 -14.64
C GLY A 226 14.69 21.33 -14.64
N LYS A 227 15.17 22.59 -14.64
CA LYS A 227 14.30 23.77 -14.78
C LYS A 227 13.63 23.85 -16.16
N ALA A 228 14.40 23.65 -17.23
CA ALA A 228 13.86 23.62 -18.59
C ALA A 228 12.81 22.51 -18.75
N TYR A 229 13.06 21.36 -18.14
CA TYR A 229 12.13 20.24 -18.13
C TYR A 229 10.86 20.53 -17.30
N ALA A 230 10.99 21.15 -16.12
CA ALA A 230 9.84 21.56 -15.33
C ALA A 230 8.93 22.53 -16.11
N LYS A 231 9.51 23.45 -16.89
CA LYS A 231 8.78 24.34 -17.78
C LYS A 231 8.06 23.59 -18.89
N LEU A 232 8.71 22.61 -19.51
CA LEU A 232 8.07 21.75 -20.51
C LEU A 232 6.83 21.05 -19.93
N ILE A 233 6.95 20.46 -18.74
CA ILE A 233 5.82 19.82 -18.08
C ILE A 233 4.69 20.83 -17.83
N ALA A 234 5.01 22.01 -17.27
CA ALA A 234 4.01 23.04 -17.00
C ALA A 234 3.26 23.49 -18.27
N SER A 235 3.93 23.48 -19.43
CA SER A 235 3.29 23.80 -20.71
C SER A 235 2.49 22.67 -21.34
N SER A 236 2.64 21.42 -20.88
CA SER A 236 2.07 20.26 -21.56
C SER A 236 0.57 20.07 -21.32
N ALA A 237 0.02 20.58 -20.21
CA ALA A 237 -1.42 20.66 -19.96
C ALA A 237 -1.72 21.50 -18.71
N GLU A 238 -2.47 22.60 -18.86
CA GLU A 238 -2.82 23.52 -17.76
C GLU A 238 -3.67 22.87 -16.65
N SER A 239 -4.44 21.81 -16.96
CA SER A 239 -5.30 21.11 -15.99
C SER A 239 -4.64 19.91 -15.29
N THR A 240 -3.37 19.61 -15.57
CA THR A 240 -2.69 18.44 -14.99
C THR A 240 -2.05 18.77 -13.64
N ILE A 241 -2.27 17.92 -12.65
CA ILE A 241 -1.74 18.09 -11.30
C ILE A 241 -0.30 17.54 -11.25
N ARG A 242 0.64 18.37 -10.79
CA ARG A 242 2.06 18.03 -10.77
C ARG A 242 2.41 17.18 -9.54
N LEU A 243 2.92 15.97 -9.78
CA LEU A 243 3.54 15.11 -8.77
C LEU A 243 5.08 15.19 -8.85
N SER A 244 5.75 14.71 -7.80
CA SER A 244 7.22 14.73 -7.65
C SER A 244 7.72 13.51 -6.89
N ILE A 245 8.93 13.06 -7.24
CA ILE A 245 9.71 12.06 -6.48
C ILE A 245 10.82 12.69 -5.63
N HIS A 246 11.00 14.01 -5.72
CA HIS A 246 11.93 14.77 -4.89
C HIS A 246 11.17 15.47 -3.78
N GLU A 247 11.78 15.52 -2.59
CA GLU A 247 11.29 16.29 -1.45
C GLU A 247 10.99 17.74 -1.85
N SER A 248 9.90 18.27 -1.30
CA SER A 248 9.38 19.59 -1.63
C SER A 248 8.51 20.13 -0.50
N ASN A 249 8.17 21.41 -0.57
CA ASN A 249 7.20 22.04 0.32
C ASN A 249 5.74 21.71 -0.04
N ASN A 250 5.50 20.88 -1.06
CA ASN A 250 4.19 20.47 -1.56
C ASN A 250 3.33 21.62 -2.14
N VAL A 251 3.95 22.74 -2.53
CA VAL A 251 3.27 23.85 -3.24
C VAL A 251 3.61 23.81 -4.73
N GLY A 252 2.57 23.73 -5.58
CA GLY A 252 2.71 23.67 -7.04
C GLY A 252 3.22 22.32 -7.59
N LYS A 253 3.90 21.52 -6.78
CA LYS A 253 4.23 20.10 -7.02
C LYS A 253 4.03 19.31 -5.73
N ILE A 254 3.45 18.13 -5.79
CA ILE A 254 3.18 17.28 -4.62
C ILE A 254 4.14 16.09 -4.63
N THR A 255 4.94 15.94 -3.57
CA THR A 255 5.87 14.81 -3.44
C THR A 255 5.12 13.57 -3.01
N MET A 256 5.35 12.43 -3.67
CA MET A 256 4.62 11.19 -3.40
C MET A 256 5.48 10.18 -2.65
N ASN A 257 4.87 9.50 -1.66
CA ASN A 257 5.42 8.26 -1.13
C ASN A 257 5.10 7.10 -2.08
N LEU A 258 6.14 6.43 -2.59
CA LEU A 258 6.00 5.32 -3.55
C LEU A 258 5.98 3.94 -2.90
N PHE A 259 6.08 3.88 -1.57
CA PHE A 259 6.10 2.63 -0.81
C PHE A 259 5.24 2.80 0.44
N PRO A 260 4.74 1.68 1.01
CA PRO A 260 4.20 1.71 2.37
C PRO A 260 5.23 2.32 3.34
N PRO A 261 4.80 3.13 4.33
CA PRO A 261 5.70 3.86 5.21
C PRO A 261 6.82 3.01 5.87
N PRO A 262 6.56 1.81 6.43
CA PRO A 262 7.63 1.05 7.08
C PRO A 262 8.68 0.53 6.09
N THR A 263 8.34 0.44 4.81
CA THR A 263 9.22 -0.10 3.76
C THR A 263 10.30 0.90 3.34
N ASN A 264 10.00 2.20 3.35
CA ASN A 264 10.91 3.23 2.82
C ASN A 264 11.06 4.46 3.75
N PRO A 265 11.57 4.29 4.97
CA PRO A 265 11.77 5.41 5.89
C PRO A 265 12.83 6.40 5.39
N ASP A 266 13.76 5.95 4.53
CA ASP A 266 14.88 6.75 4.03
C ASP A 266 14.55 7.47 2.70
N PHE A 267 13.30 7.41 2.25
CA PHE A 267 12.80 8.07 1.05
C PHE A 267 13.62 7.76 -0.23
N ILE A 268 14.03 6.50 -0.40
CA ILE A 268 14.75 5.98 -1.56
C ILE A 268 13.78 5.77 -2.73
N THR A 269 14.10 6.26 -3.92
CA THR A 269 13.33 5.99 -5.13
C THR A 269 13.65 4.60 -5.70
N PRO A 270 12.71 3.92 -6.39
CA PRO A 270 12.87 2.51 -6.77
C PRO A 270 14.10 2.24 -7.65
N TRP A 271 14.54 3.23 -8.44
CA TRP A 271 15.73 3.11 -9.27
C TRP A 271 17.06 3.40 -8.56
N HIS A 272 17.05 3.79 -7.28
CA HIS A 272 18.26 4.00 -6.45
C HIS A 272 18.41 2.97 -5.33
N GLY A 273 17.61 1.90 -5.33
CA GLY A 273 17.65 0.88 -4.30
C GLY A 273 17.18 -0.48 -4.80
N ALA A 274 17.14 -1.43 -3.87
CA ALA A 274 16.57 -2.76 -4.04
C ALA A 274 15.67 -3.09 -2.84
N VAL A 275 14.59 -3.82 -3.08
CA VAL A 275 13.77 -4.37 -1.99
C VAL A 275 14.54 -5.50 -1.31
N ALA A 276 14.56 -5.49 0.02
CA ALA A 276 15.15 -6.49 0.88
C ALA A 276 14.09 -7.03 1.86
N VAL A 277 13.99 -8.35 1.92
CA VAL A 277 13.28 -9.08 2.99
C VAL A 277 14.32 -9.41 4.06
N LEU A 278 14.16 -8.86 5.26
CA LEU A 278 15.09 -9.04 6.38
C LEU A 278 14.89 -10.40 7.07
N ALA A 279 15.80 -10.77 7.98
CA ALA A 279 15.77 -12.07 8.66
C ALA A 279 14.49 -12.32 9.49
N ASP A 280 13.82 -11.25 9.91
CA ASP A 280 12.53 -11.26 10.60
C ASP A 280 11.32 -11.19 9.64
N ALA A 281 11.56 -11.29 8.33
CA ALA A 281 10.62 -11.15 7.23
C ALA A 281 10.00 -9.75 7.03
N SER A 282 10.45 -8.72 7.77
CA SER A 282 10.10 -7.34 7.43
C SER A 282 10.69 -6.92 6.09
N VAL A 283 10.04 -5.97 5.41
CA VAL A 283 10.40 -5.56 4.05
C VAL A 283 10.91 -4.13 4.08
N ARG A 284 12.05 -3.86 3.42
CA ARG A 284 12.65 -2.54 3.28
C ARG A 284 13.15 -2.31 1.87
N ILE A 285 13.23 -1.06 1.43
CA ILE A 285 14.12 -0.69 0.32
C ILE A 285 15.47 -0.25 0.91
N VAL A 286 16.55 -0.73 0.30
CA VAL A 286 17.93 -0.49 0.76
C VAL A 286 18.82 -0.11 -0.41
N ASP A 287 19.93 0.58 -0.12
CA ASP A 287 21.04 0.69 -1.06
C ASP A 287 21.79 -0.66 -1.10
N ALA A 288 21.65 -1.41 -2.19
CA ALA A 288 22.24 -2.74 -2.32
C ALA A 288 23.78 -2.75 -2.26
N SER A 289 24.44 -1.60 -2.44
CA SER A 289 25.90 -1.49 -2.32
C SER A 289 26.38 -1.50 -0.86
N THR A 290 25.47 -1.25 0.09
CA THR A 290 25.75 -1.21 1.53
C THR A 290 25.45 -2.52 2.25
N VAL A 291 24.85 -3.48 1.54
CA VAL A 291 24.42 -4.75 2.10
C VAL A 291 25.59 -5.74 2.12
N ASP A 292 25.70 -6.49 3.22
CA ASP A 292 26.64 -7.60 3.35
C ASP A 292 26.18 -8.79 2.48
N ARG A 293 26.95 -9.07 1.42
CA ARG A 293 26.64 -10.15 0.46
C ARG A 293 26.78 -11.56 1.02
N ASP A 294 27.46 -11.73 2.16
CA ASP A 294 27.51 -13.03 2.83
C ASP A 294 26.24 -13.29 3.64
N ARG A 295 25.59 -12.22 4.11
CA ARG A 295 24.32 -12.28 4.87
C ARG A 295 23.09 -12.34 3.97
N PHE A 296 23.14 -11.76 2.78
CA PHE A 296 22.01 -11.70 1.87
C PHE A 296 22.18 -12.61 0.67
N GLU A 297 21.06 -13.07 0.12
CA GLU A 297 20.97 -13.74 -1.18
C GLU A 297 20.13 -12.91 -2.15
N VAL A 298 20.44 -13.03 -3.45
CA VAL A 298 19.65 -12.42 -4.52
C VAL A 298 18.60 -13.43 -4.95
N ILE A 299 17.33 -13.09 -4.73
CA ILE A 299 16.20 -13.86 -5.22
C ILE A 299 15.92 -13.45 -6.66
N THR A 300 15.69 -14.43 -7.53
CA THR A 300 15.36 -14.21 -8.93
C THR A 300 13.86 -14.38 -9.16
N ASN A 301 13.32 -13.67 -10.16
CA ASN A 301 11.96 -13.89 -10.62
C ASN A 301 11.87 -15.13 -11.53
N HIS A 302 10.67 -15.43 -12.02
CA HIS A 302 10.40 -16.57 -12.91
C HIS A 302 11.19 -16.54 -14.24
N GLU A 303 11.69 -15.38 -14.67
CA GLU A 303 12.54 -15.24 -15.86
C GLU A 303 14.03 -15.34 -15.53
N GLY A 304 14.40 -15.67 -14.28
CA GLY A 304 15.78 -15.78 -13.83
C GLY A 304 16.47 -14.43 -13.59
N ARG A 305 15.74 -13.31 -13.57
CA ARG A 305 16.30 -11.97 -13.35
C ARG A 305 16.40 -11.66 -11.85
N PRO A 306 17.46 -10.99 -11.37
CA PRO A 306 17.52 -10.47 -10.01
C PRO A 306 16.28 -9.64 -9.67
N TRP A 307 15.63 -9.94 -8.55
CA TRP A 307 14.30 -9.40 -8.24
C TRP A 307 14.21 -8.71 -6.89
N LEU A 308 14.75 -9.34 -5.84
CA LEU A 308 14.85 -8.77 -4.50
C LEU A 308 16.02 -9.39 -3.74
N LEU A 309 16.41 -8.77 -2.63
CA LEU A 309 17.33 -9.33 -1.66
C LEU A 309 16.56 -10.05 -0.56
N ARG A 310 17.11 -11.15 -0.04
CA ARG A 310 16.62 -11.80 1.17
C ARG A 310 17.77 -12.03 2.13
N GLU A 311 17.62 -11.65 3.38
CA GLU A 311 18.58 -11.99 4.41
C GLU A 311 18.46 -13.49 4.74
N LYS A 312 19.60 -14.19 4.80
CA LYS A 312 19.64 -15.62 5.12
C LYS A 312 19.14 -15.83 6.55
N SER A 313 18.14 -16.69 6.71
CA SER A 313 17.48 -16.95 7.99
C SER A 313 16.87 -18.34 7.99
N ASP A 314 16.86 -18.99 9.15
CA ASP A 314 16.16 -20.27 9.37
C ASP A 314 14.65 -20.15 9.10
N LEU A 315 14.12 -18.93 9.16
CA LEU A 315 12.73 -18.61 8.90
C LEU A 315 12.28 -18.99 7.47
N PHE A 316 13.20 -18.97 6.51
CA PHE A 316 12.94 -19.25 5.10
C PHE A 316 13.36 -20.66 4.66
N ASP A 317 13.92 -21.47 5.57
CA ASP A 317 14.38 -22.83 5.30
C ASP A 317 13.34 -23.85 5.80
N TRP A 318 12.48 -24.30 4.90
CA TRP A 318 11.44 -25.28 5.19
C TRP A 318 11.91 -26.65 4.71
N PHE A 319 12.26 -27.51 5.67
CA PHE A 319 12.88 -28.82 5.39
C PHE A 319 12.17 -29.60 4.28
N GLY A 320 12.91 -29.93 3.23
CA GLY A 320 12.42 -30.71 2.09
C GLY A 320 11.52 -29.93 1.12
N MET A 321 11.43 -28.60 1.23
CA MET A 321 10.58 -27.76 0.38
C MET A 321 11.37 -26.62 -0.28
N GLU A 322 11.34 -26.62 -1.62
CA GLU A 322 11.77 -25.49 -2.44
C GLU A 322 10.63 -24.47 -2.60
N LEU A 323 10.73 -23.36 -1.86
CA LEU A 323 9.67 -22.35 -1.75
C LEU A 323 10.13 -20.96 -2.17
N ASP A 324 9.21 -20.21 -2.78
CA ASP A 324 9.30 -18.76 -2.94
C ASP A 324 8.61 -18.07 -1.77
N PHE A 325 9.25 -17.03 -1.25
CA PHE A 325 8.73 -16.13 -0.22
C PHE A 325 8.61 -14.74 -0.81
N GLU A 326 7.41 -14.38 -1.24
CA GLU A 326 7.16 -13.17 -1.99
C GLU A 326 6.37 -12.17 -1.14
N PRO A 327 6.92 -10.97 -0.86
CA PRO A 327 6.16 -9.95 -0.14
C PRO A 327 4.98 -9.47 -0.99
N LEU A 328 3.84 -9.31 -0.31
CA LEU A 328 2.60 -8.75 -0.87
C LEU A 328 2.50 -7.27 -0.50
N PHE A 329 1.83 -6.48 -1.35
CA PHE A 329 1.65 -5.05 -1.13
C PHE A 329 0.17 -4.69 -0.95
N PRO A 330 -0.13 -3.78 0.01
CA PRO A 330 0.81 -3.02 0.84
C PRO A 330 1.35 -3.79 2.07
N CYS A 331 0.78 -4.96 2.39
CA CYS A 331 1.22 -5.84 3.47
C CYS A 331 0.93 -7.29 3.11
N GLY A 332 1.55 -8.22 3.83
CA GLY A 332 1.39 -9.64 3.58
C GLY A 332 2.66 -10.32 3.07
N MET A 333 2.65 -11.65 3.06
CA MET A 333 3.64 -12.45 2.34
C MET A 333 2.95 -13.67 1.73
N GLN A 334 3.31 -14.02 0.50
CA GLN A 334 2.90 -15.25 -0.16
C GLN A 334 4.04 -16.26 -0.11
N VAL A 335 3.73 -17.47 0.34
CA VAL A 335 4.60 -18.64 0.27
C VAL A 335 4.01 -19.62 -0.74
N ARG A 336 4.81 -20.04 -1.71
CA ARG A 336 4.41 -21.02 -2.73
C ARG A 336 5.56 -21.94 -3.11
N PRO A 337 5.30 -23.16 -3.60
CA PRO A 337 6.32 -23.97 -4.27
C PRO A 337 6.96 -23.20 -5.42
N LYS A 338 8.28 -23.30 -5.56
CA LYS A 338 9.00 -22.79 -6.75
C LYS A 338 8.49 -23.49 -8.01
N GLU A 339 8.61 -22.83 -9.16
CA GLU A 339 8.27 -23.44 -10.44
C GLU A 339 9.07 -24.75 -10.67
N GLY A 340 8.37 -25.81 -11.07
CA GLY A 340 8.95 -27.15 -11.22
C GLY A 340 9.05 -27.97 -9.92
N TYR A 341 8.65 -27.41 -8.78
CA TYR A 341 8.65 -28.07 -7.48
C TYR A 341 7.23 -28.20 -6.90
N GLY A 342 7.04 -29.14 -5.97
CA GLY A 342 5.74 -29.42 -5.36
C GLY A 342 4.76 -30.13 -6.31
N PRO A 343 3.44 -30.08 -6.02
CA PRO A 343 2.85 -29.46 -4.84
C PRO A 343 3.29 -30.17 -3.57
N TYR A 344 3.61 -29.40 -2.52
CA TYR A 344 3.87 -29.97 -1.20
C TYR A 344 2.57 -30.21 -0.45
N ARG A 345 2.61 -31.12 0.52
CA ARG A 345 1.49 -31.40 1.42
C ARG A 345 1.46 -30.39 2.56
N PHE A 346 0.27 -29.88 2.86
CA PHE A 346 0.06 -28.95 3.97
C PHE A 346 0.33 -29.62 5.33
N GLU A 347 0.14 -30.93 5.42
CA GLU A 347 0.50 -31.77 6.57
C GLU A 347 1.97 -31.55 6.99
N ASP A 348 2.87 -31.39 6.02
CA ASP A 348 4.31 -31.32 6.23
C ASP A 348 4.81 -29.90 6.55
N VAL A 349 3.92 -28.90 6.51
CA VAL A 349 4.27 -27.49 6.77
C VAL A 349 4.61 -27.26 8.25
N ASN A 350 5.76 -26.67 8.55
CA ASN A 350 6.12 -26.34 9.93
C ASN A 350 5.35 -25.12 10.46
N MET A 351 4.36 -25.36 11.32
CA MET A 351 3.49 -24.30 11.84
C MET A 351 4.20 -23.30 12.77
N LYS A 352 5.35 -23.65 13.35
CA LYS A 352 6.16 -22.69 14.13
C LYS A 352 6.80 -21.64 13.25
N LEU A 353 7.27 -22.02 12.05
CA LEU A 353 7.78 -21.08 11.06
C LEU A 353 6.65 -20.22 10.48
N VAL A 354 5.48 -20.81 10.24
CA VAL A 354 4.27 -20.09 9.84
C VAL A 354 3.88 -19.02 10.86
N ARG A 355 3.83 -19.36 12.16
CA ARG A 355 3.52 -18.38 13.23
C ARG A 355 4.55 -17.25 13.25
N ARG A 356 5.84 -17.58 13.22
CA ARG A 356 6.94 -16.58 13.19
C ARG A 356 6.82 -15.64 12.00
N LEU A 357 6.53 -16.16 10.80
CA LEU A 357 6.31 -15.34 9.61
C LEU A 357 5.08 -14.43 9.78
N ALA A 358 3.95 -15.00 10.22
CA ALA A 358 2.69 -14.26 10.37
C ALA A 358 2.80 -13.09 11.37
N LEU A 359 3.60 -13.21 12.45
CA LEU A 359 3.86 -12.11 13.39
C LEU A 359 4.47 -10.86 12.73
N SER A 360 5.25 -11.05 11.66
CA SER A 360 5.90 -9.95 10.94
C SER A 360 5.15 -9.52 9.69
N THR A 361 4.48 -10.46 9.01
CA THR A 361 3.99 -10.27 7.65
C THR A 361 2.49 -10.54 7.48
N ALA A 362 1.68 -10.55 8.54
CA ALA A 362 0.26 -10.84 8.40
C ALA A 362 -0.43 -9.93 7.36
N PRO A 363 -1.28 -10.50 6.47
CA PRO A 363 -1.60 -11.93 6.37
C PRO A 363 -0.51 -12.74 5.65
N LEU A 364 -0.22 -13.96 6.15
CA LEU A 364 0.61 -14.94 5.45
C LEU A 364 -0.27 -15.86 4.59
N LEU A 365 -0.08 -15.84 3.27
CA LEU A 365 -0.78 -16.65 2.30
C LEU A 365 0.07 -17.85 1.86
N LEU A 366 -0.42 -19.07 2.09
CA LEU A 366 0.16 -20.27 1.49
C LEU A 366 -0.69 -20.69 0.29
N ARG A 367 -0.08 -20.75 -0.90
CA ARG A 367 -0.76 -21.07 -2.16
C ARG A 367 -0.01 -22.16 -2.91
N GLY A 368 -0.75 -23.11 -3.50
CA GLY A 368 -0.18 -24.25 -4.24
C GLY A 368 0.16 -25.47 -3.38
N PHE A 369 -0.37 -25.54 -2.14
CA PHE A 369 -0.24 -26.70 -1.26
C PHE A 369 -1.46 -27.62 -1.38
N THR A 370 -1.26 -28.92 -1.19
CA THR A 370 -2.32 -29.94 -1.19
C THR A 370 -2.68 -30.38 0.23
N MET A 371 -3.89 -30.90 0.45
CA MET A 371 -4.29 -31.49 1.73
C MET A 371 -5.24 -32.67 1.49
N GLN A 372 -4.95 -33.85 2.07
CA GLN A 372 -5.69 -35.08 1.74
C GLN A 372 -6.83 -35.44 2.72
N VAL A 373 -6.74 -35.07 4.02
CA VAL A 373 -7.78 -35.37 5.03
C VAL A 373 -8.21 -34.10 5.75
N GLU A 374 -9.35 -33.57 5.34
CA GLU A 374 -9.46 -32.13 5.30
C GLU A 374 -9.62 -31.44 6.66
N LYS A 375 -10.52 -31.92 7.52
CA LYS A 375 -10.78 -31.24 8.80
C LYS A 375 -9.82 -31.65 9.91
N GLU A 376 -9.45 -32.93 10.01
CA GLU A 376 -8.56 -33.39 11.09
C GLU A 376 -7.12 -32.89 10.89
N VAL A 377 -6.61 -32.89 9.65
CA VAL A 377 -5.32 -32.25 9.37
C VAL A 377 -5.40 -30.77 9.71
N PHE A 378 -6.41 -30.06 9.22
CA PHE A 378 -6.56 -28.62 9.49
C PHE A 378 -6.57 -28.32 10.99
N ARG A 379 -7.29 -29.12 11.78
CA ARG A 379 -7.33 -29.06 13.24
C ARG A 379 -5.98 -29.37 13.88
N SER A 380 -5.28 -30.42 13.43
CA SER A 380 -3.95 -30.77 13.92
C SER A 380 -2.95 -29.64 13.68
N LYS A 381 -2.94 -29.08 12.46
CA LYS A 381 -2.06 -27.94 12.12
C LYS A 381 -2.43 -26.68 12.91
N ALA A 382 -3.71 -26.45 13.21
CA ALA A 382 -4.11 -25.37 14.10
C ALA A 382 -3.58 -25.55 15.53
N ARG A 383 -3.56 -26.79 16.07
CA ARG A 383 -2.94 -27.09 17.38
C ARG A 383 -1.42 -26.92 17.37
N GLU A 384 -0.77 -27.16 16.24
CA GLU A 384 0.67 -26.89 16.08
C GLU A 384 0.97 -25.38 15.97
N LEU A 385 0.02 -24.59 15.44
CA LEU A 385 0.12 -23.13 15.39
C LEU A 385 -0.02 -22.51 16.79
N GLY A 386 -0.85 -23.09 17.66
CA GLY A 386 -1.07 -22.64 19.03
C GLY A 386 -2.30 -23.28 19.69
N GLU A 387 -2.75 -22.73 20.82
CA GLU A 387 -3.90 -23.28 21.53
C GLU A 387 -5.22 -22.90 20.83
N ILE A 388 -6.03 -23.89 20.44
CA ILE A 388 -7.31 -23.64 19.78
C ILE A 388 -8.29 -23.00 20.75
N GLN A 389 -8.84 -21.86 20.35
CA GLN A 389 -9.91 -21.21 21.08
C GLN A 389 -11.26 -21.76 20.61
N MET A 390 -11.97 -22.47 21.50
CA MET A 390 -13.24 -23.13 21.19
C MET A 390 -14.40 -22.15 21.01
N TRP A 391 -15.28 -22.46 20.06
CA TRP A 391 -16.63 -21.91 19.95
C TRP A 391 -17.64 -22.81 20.67
N PRO A 392 -18.84 -22.30 21.02
CA PRO A 392 -19.91 -23.13 21.57
C PRO A 392 -20.32 -24.33 20.69
N PHE A 393 -20.09 -24.23 19.37
CA PHE A 393 -20.44 -25.25 18.37
C PHE A 393 -19.24 -26.07 17.85
N GLY A 394 -18.02 -25.86 18.38
CA GLY A 394 -16.84 -26.62 17.98
C GLY A 394 -15.59 -25.78 17.74
N ASP A 395 -14.58 -26.35 17.10
CA ASP A 395 -13.28 -25.69 16.83
C ASP A 395 -13.17 -25.07 15.44
N ILE A 396 -13.86 -25.63 14.45
CA ILE A 396 -13.86 -25.13 13.07
C ILE A 396 -15.20 -24.43 12.78
N LEU A 397 -15.12 -23.15 12.46
CA LEU A 397 -16.24 -22.39 11.91
C LEU A 397 -16.25 -22.53 10.38
N GLU A 398 -17.34 -23.06 9.84
CA GLU A 398 -17.62 -23.08 8.40
C GLU A 398 -18.29 -21.77 7.99
N VAL A 399 -17.52 -20.90 7.34
CA VAL A 399 -18.00 -19.61 6.82
C VAL A 399 -18.50 -19.82 5.39
N ARG A 400 -19.79 -20.17 5.27
CA ARG A 400 -20.53 -20.26 4.02
C ARG A 400 -21.91 -19.65 4.17
N GLU A 401 -22.56 -19.31 3.06
CA GLU A 401 -23.92 -18.78 3.08
C GLU A 401 -24.87 -19.76 3.78
N ASN A 402 -25.55 -19.31 4.83
CA ASN A 402 -26.52 -20.12 5.56
C ASN A 402 -27.67 -19.26 6.06
N ALA A 403 -28.81 -19.34 5.36
CA ALA A 403 -30.00 -18.54 5.66
C ALA A 403 -30.69 -18.93 6.97
N ASP A 404 -30.43 -20.14 7.49
CA ASP A 404 -31.08 -20.68 8.69
C ASP A 404 -30.34 -20.32 9.98
N PHE A 405 -29.16 -19.70 9.89
CA PHE A 405 -28.28 -19.43 11.03
C PHE A 405 -28.08 -17.92 11.22
N ASN A 406 -28.80 -17.34 12.19
CA ASN A 406 -28.72 -15.90 12.51
C ASN A 406 -27.45 -15.58 13.32
N MET A 407 -26.28 -15.66 12.68
CA MET A 407 -24.98 -15.27 13.24
C MET A 407 -24.40 -14.08 12.49
N ASN A 408 -25.04 -12.91 12.61
CA ASN A 408 -24.62 -11.65 11.97
C ASN A 408 -24.39 -11.79 10.44
N ASN A 409 -23.84 -10.75 9.82
CA ASN A 409 -23.52 -10.70 8.38
C ASN A 409 -22.39 -11.66 7.92
N VAL A 410 -21.77 -12.44 8.82
CA VAL A 410 -20.68 -13.39 8.49
C VAL A 410 -21.14 -14.46 7.50
N LEU A 411 -22.39 -14.93 7.65
CA LEU A 411 -22.99 -16.01 6.86
C LEU A 411 -23.93 -15.49 5.75
N THR A 412 -23.90 -14.19 5.47
CA THR A 412 -24.68 -13.56 4.40
C THR A 412 -23.75 -13.02 3.30
N ARG A 413 -24.31 -12.35 2.28
CA ARG A 413 -23.57 -11.75 1.16
C ARG A 413 -23.13 -10.31 1.39
N GLU A 414 -23.54 -9.73 2.51
CA GLU A 414 -23.38 -8.32 2.82
C GLU A 414 -21.93 -7.94 3.09
N ALA A 415 -21.63 -6.65 2.99
CA ALA A 415 -20.35 -6.16 3.50
C ALA A 415 -20.29 -6.33 5.02
N MET A 416 -19.08 -6.50 5.54
CA MET A 416 -18.83 -6.49 6.97
C MET A 416 -18.15 -5.17 7.38
N PRO A 417 -18.30 -4.73 8.64
CA PRO A 417 -17.43 -3.69 9.19
C PRO A 417 -15.99 -4.21 9.29
N PHE A 418 -14.99 -3.33 9.17
CA PHE A 418 -13.67 -3.66 9.69
C PHE A 418 -13.71 -3.92 11.18
N HIS A 419 -13.13 -5.04 11.59
CA HIS A 419 -13.02 -5.45 12.98
C HIS A 419 -11.80 -6.36 13.17
N TYR A 420 -11.57 -6.75 14.41
CA TYR A 420 -10.75 -7.91 14.75
C TYR A 420 -11.67 -8.95 15.40
N ASP A 421 -11.37 -10.23 15.23
CA ASP A 421 -12.20 -11.27 15.82
C ASP A 421 -12.08 -11.24 17.35
N GLY A 422 -13.18 -11.52 18.03
CA GLY A 422 -13.21 -11.62 19.50
C GLY A 422 -13.32 -10.29 20.24
N VAL A 423 -13.63 -9.15 19.58
CA VAL A 423 -13.92 -7.86 20.25
C VAL A 423 -14.87 -8.07 21.45
N PHE A 424 -15.98 -8.78 21.22
CA PHE A 424 -17.03 -9.03 22.21
C PHE A 424 -16.84 -10.33 23.01
N LYS A 425 -15.74 -11.06 22.79
CA LYS A 425 -15.42 -12.22 23.61
C LYS A 425 -14.81 -11.73 24.91
N THR A 426 -15.49 -11.92 26.02
CA THR A 426 -15.10 -11.32 27.30
C THR A 426 -15.00 -12.33 28.43
N VAL A 427 -14.18 -12.00 29.42
CA VAL A 427 -14.13 -12.66 30.73
C VAL A 427 -14.32 -11.60 31.81
N GLN A 428 -14.94 -11.97 32.93
CA GLN A 428 -15.11 -11.04 34.04
C GLN A 428 -13.83 -11.04 34.90
N ASP A 429 -13.31 -9.86 35.21
CA ASP A 429 -12.25 -9.70 36.18
C ASP A 429 -12.79 -10.01 37.59
N GLU A 430 -12.20 -10.98 38.27
CA GLU A 430 -12.67 -11.43 39.59
C GLU A 430 -12.51 -10.37 40.68
N LYS A 431 -11.64 -9.37 40.49
CA LYS A 431 -11.32 -8.33 41.48
C LYS A 431 -12.14 -7.06 41.25
N THR A 432 -12.25 -6.61 40.01
CA THR A 432 -12.94 -5.35 39.67
C THR A 432 -14.38 -5.59 39.24
N GLY A 433 -14.73 -6.80 38.80
CA GLY A 433 -16.03 -7.13 38.23
C GLY A 433 -16.22 -6.63 36.80
N GLU A 434 -15.19 -6.00 36.20
CA GLU A 434 -15.23 -5.45 34.84
C GLU A 434 -15.09 -6.56 33.78
N TRP A 435 -15.64 -6.31 32.59
CA TRP A 435 -15.55 -7.23 31.46
C TRP A 435 -14.33 -6.94 30.61
N ILE A 436 -13.41 -7.90 30.52
CA ILE A 436 -12.16 -7.81 29.77
C ILE A 436 -12.33 -8.54 28.44
N SER A 437 -12.04 -7.85 27.33
CA SER A 437 -12.00 -8.46 25.99
C SER A 437 -10.78 -9.40 25.85
N VAL A 438 -11.01 -10.64 25.40
CA VAL A 438 -9.99 -11.69 25.22
C VAL A 438 -10.02 -12.26 23.78
N PRO A 439 -9.66 -11.41 22.79
CA PRO A 439 -9.66 -11.82 21.40
C PRO A 439 -8.61 -12.91 21.14
N PRO A 440 -8.85 -13.83 20.19
CA PRO A 440 -7.83 -14.78 19.75
C PRO A 440 -6.65 -14.05 19.11
N LEU A 441 -5.46 -14.62 19.23
CA LEU A 441 -4.25 -14.02 18.67
C LEU A 441 -4.12 -14.24 17.16
N PHE A 442 -4.47 -15.43 16.67
CA PHE A 442 -4.39 -15.81 15.27
C PHE A 442 -5.72 -16.33 14.73
N GLN A 443 -5.90 -16.10 13.43
CA GLN A 443 -6.90 -16.78 12.63
C GLN A 443 -6.20 -17.65 11.59
N MET A 444 -6.64 -18.90 11.49
CA MET A 444 -6.22 -19.82 10.45
C MET A 444 -7.40 -20.08 9.51
N PHE A 445 -7.20 -19.82 8.23
CA PHE A 445 -8.20 -19.98 7.18
C PHE A 445 -7.80 -21.05 6.17
N ARG A 446 -8.78 -21.78 5.68
CA ARG A 446 -8.68 -22.57 4.44
C ARG A 446 -9.84 -22.23 3.53
N ASN A 447 -9.55 -21.84 2.28
CA ASN A 447 -10.59 -21.71 1.27
C ASN A 447 -10.95 -23.08 0.66
N ARG A 448 -12.25 -23.35 0.64
CA ARG A 448 -12.85 -24.55 0.02
C ARG A 448 -13.37 -24.24 -1.38
N ALA A 449 -14.01 -23.09 -1.51
CA ALA A 449 -14.57 -22.62 -2.75
C ALA A 449 -14.61 -21.08 -2.75
N ALA A 450 -14.27 -20.50 -3.89
CA ALA A 450 -14.40 -19.07 -4.16
C ALA A 450 -14.73 -18.92 -5.64
N SER A 451 -16.03 -18.88 -5.96
CA SER A 451 -16.53 -18.74 -7.34
C SER A 451 -17.34 -17.45 -7.56
N GLN A 452 -17.15 -16.45 -6.70
CA GLN A 452 -17.79 -15.14 -6.85
C GLN A 452 -17.32 -14.50 -8.16
N SER A 453 -18.27 -13.94 -8.93
CA SER A 453 -17.95 -13.16 -10.13
C SER A 453 -17.54 -11.72 -9.81
N LYS A 454 -18.00 -11.17 -8.67
CA LYS A 454 -17.77 -9.79 -8.25
C LYS A 454 -17.81 -9.66 -6.72
N GLY A 455 -16.84 -8.95 -6.15
CA GLY A 455 -16.75 -8.68 -4.71
C GLY A 455 -16.29 -9.88 -3.88
N GLY A 456 -16.53 -9.84 -2.57
CA GLY A 456 -16.27 -10.98 -1.68
C GLY A 456 -14.80 -11.12 -1.28
N LEU A 457 -14.02 -10.08 -1.59
CA LEU A 457 -12.64 -9.91 -1.17
C LEU A 457 -12.57 -9.90 0.34
N THR A 458 -11.52 -10.50 0.89
CA THR A 458 -11.16 -10.27 2.28
C THR A 458 -10.10 -9.18 2.32
N LEU A 459 -10.38 -8.13 3.08
CA LEU A 459 -9.44 -7.03 3.26
C LEU A 459 -8.72 -7.23 4.59
N PHE A 460 -7.41 -7.01 4.60
CA PHE A 460 -6.57 -7.05 5.79
C PHE A 460 -5.83 -5.74 5.93
N ALA A 461 -6.13 -4.97 6.98
CA ALA A 461 -5.50 -3.70 7.29
C ALA A 461 -4.45 -3.89 8.39
N SER A 462 -3.18 -3.62 8.08
CA SER A 462 -2.07 -3.84 9.01
C SER A 462 -1.80 -2.62 9.89
N SER A 463 -1.72 -2.82 11.21
CA SER A 463 -1.32 -1.77 12.15
C SER A 463 0.09 -1.24 11.85
N ARG A 464 1.00 -2.07 11.33
CA ARG A 464 2.37 -1.67 10.93
C ARG A 464 2.37 -0.59 9.85
N ASN A 465 1.35 -0.59 8.99
CA ASN A 465 1.19 0.41 7.94
C ASN A 465 0.31 1.57 8.39
N LEU A 466 -0.72 1.31 9.20
CA LEU A 466 -1.66 2.34 9.66
C LEU A 466 -1.02 3.31 10.66
N ILE A 467 -0.31 2.81 11.67
CA ILE A 467 0.23 3.63 12.77
C ILE A 467 1.18 4.73 12.24
N PRO A 468 2.13 4.45 11.32
CA PRO A 468 2.97 5.50 10.73
C PRO A 468 2.22 6.57 9.92
N LEU A 469 0.96 6.31 9.53
CA LEU A 469 0.11 7.27 8.81
C LEU A 469 -0.75 8.14 9.74
N LEU A 470 -0.74 7.85 11.04
CA LEU A 470 -1.34 8.72 12.05
C LEU A 470 -0.55 10.05 12.12
N GLY A 471 -1.24 11.15 12.35
CA GLY A 471 -0.62 12.46 12.37
C GLY A 471 -1.63 13.62 12.31
N PRO A 472 -1.19 14.82 11.91
CA PRO A 472 -2.02 16.03 11.95
C PRO A 472 -3.32 15.94 11.15
N ASP A 473 -3.32 15.23 10.01
CA ASP A 473 -4.50 15.10 9.14
C ASP A 473 -5.53 14.09 9.70
N SER A 474 -5.11 13.22 10.61
CA SER A 474 -5.96 12.24 11.29
C SER A 474 -6.04 12.55 12.79
N ILE A 475 -5.16 11.93 13.58
CA ILE A 475 -4.88 12.20 14.98
C ILE A 475 -3.42 11.77 15.27
N PRO A 476 -2.63 12.54 16.04
CA PRO A 476 -1.31 12.09 16.50
C PRO A 476 -1.38 10.82 17.35
N LEU A 477 -0.42 9.90 17.16
CA LEU A 477 -0.37 8.62 17.89
C LEU A 477 -0.43 8.81 19.42
N GLU A 478 0.34 9.75 19.96
CA GLU A 478 0.41 10.01 21.40
C GLU A 478 -0.88 10.61 21.98
N GLU A 479 -1.70 11.26 21.15
CA GLU A 479 -3.05 11.67 21.55
C GLU A 479 -4.00 10.48 21.53
N LEU A 480 -3.95 9.67 20.46
CA LEU A 480 -4.79 8.48 20.32
C LEU A 480 -4.55 7.46 21.43
N ARG A 481 -3.31 7.30 21.93
CA ARG A 481 -2.96 6.46 23.08
C ARG A 481 -3.71 6.82 24.36
N LYS A 482 -4.09 8.08 24.52
CA LYS A 482 -4.79 8.58 25.72
C LYS A 482 -6.30 8.38 25.64
N LEU A 483 -6.81 7.99 24.47
CA LEU A 483 -8.23 7.84 24.21
C LEU A 483 -8.65 6.37 24.34
N GLN A 484 -9.92 6.20 24.70
CA GLN A 484 -10.62 4.93 24.63
C GLN A 484 -11.81 5.08 23.69
N TRP A 485 -12.21 3.97 23.08
CA TRP A 485 -13.46 3.86 22.35
C TRP A 485 -14.40 2.91 23.05
N GLU A 486 -15.67 3.22 22.95
CA GLU A 486 -16.76 2.44 23.44
C GLU A 486 -17.43 1.71 22.29
N THR A 487 -17.82 0.45 22.50
CA THR A 487 -18.59 -0.29 21.50
C THR A 487 -19.67 -1.19 22.09
N PHE A 488 -20.75 -1.36 21.32
CA PHE A 488 -21.88 -2.21 21.65
C PHE A 488 -22.67 -2.60 20.40
N THR A 489 -23.13 -3.85 20.35
CA THR A 489 -24.05 -4.38 19.34
C THR A 489 -25.20 -5.07 20.07
N ALA A 490 -26.45 -4.69 19.80
CA ALA A 490 -27.62 -5.20 20.54
C ALA A 490 -27.77 -6.72 20.44
N ALA A 491 -27.49 -7.32 19.27
CA ALA A 491 -27.50 -8.77 19.09
C ALA A 491 -26.58 -9.52 20.06
N ASN A 492 -25.50 -8.88 20.53
CA ASN A 492 -24.57 -9.52 21.43
C ASN A 492 -25.09 -9.61 22.86
N GLU A 493 -26.06 -8.79 23.28
CA GLU A 493 -26.66 -8.87 24.62
C GLU A 493 -27.28 -10.26 24.88
N ALA A 494 -27.89 -10.87 23.85
CA ALA A 494 -28.43 -12.23 23.90
C ALA A 494 -27.37 -13.32 24.11
N PHE A 495 -26.09 -13.03 23.87
CA PHE A 495 -24.94 -13.92 24.06
C PHE A 495 -24.04 -13.49 25.22
N GLY A 496 -24.52 -12.61 26.11
CA GLY A 496 -23.73 -12.08 27.23
C GLY A 496 -22.74 -10.98 26.84
N GLY A 497 -22.99 -10.29 25.73
CA GLY A 497 -22.18 -9.17 25.25
C GLY A 497 -22.43 -7.91 26.07
N HIS A 498 -21.35 -7.31 26.54
CA HIS A 498 -21.37 -6.09 27.33
C HIS A 498 -20.97 -4.88 26.51
N LYS A 499 -21.37 -3.69 26.97
CA LYS A 499 -20.77 -2.44 26.50
C LYS A 499 -19.30 -2.44 26.92
N LEU A 500 -18.39 -2.25 25.97
CA LEU A 500 -16.95 -2.30 26.22
C LEU A 500 -16.33 -0.93 26.04
N GLN A 501 -15.36 -0.60 26.89
CA GLN A 501 -14.48 0.55 26.72
C GLN A 501 -13.07 0.02 26.55
N LEU A 502 -12.49 0.27 25.37
CA LEU A 502 -11.25 -0.34 24.93
C LEU A 502 -10.27 0.75 24.48
N PRO A 503 -8.96 0.58 24.73
CA PRO A 503 -7.96 1.48 24.17
C PRO A 503 -7.89 1.35 22.65
N PHE A 504 -7.52 2.44 21.97
CA PHE A 504 -7.24 2.43 20.53
C PHE A 504 -5.88 1.81 20.20
N ILE A 505 -4.92 1.88 21.11
CA ILE A 505 -3.56 1.35 20.93
C ILE A 505 -3.27 0.38 22.06
N ILE A 506 -2.86 -0.84 21.71
CA ILE A 506 -2.39 -1.84 22.67
C ILE A 506 -1.02 -2.37 22.24
N THR A 507 -0.29 -2.98 23.16
CA THR A 507 0.94 -3.69 22.85
C THR A 507 0.62 -5.11 22.40
N HIS A 508 1.17 -5.53 21.26
CA HIS A 508 1.05 -6.90 20.79
C HIS A 508 1.66 -7.88 21.82
N PRO A 509 0.95 -8.95 22.22
CA PRO A 509 1.38 -9.82 23.32
C PRO A 509 2.68 -10.59 23.04
N GLU A 510 2.94 -11.00 21.79
CA GLU A 510 4.19 -11.71 21.45
C GLU A 510 5.32 -10.82 20.90
N SER A 511 5.03 -9.96 19.92
CA SER A 511 6.05 -9.12 19.28
C SER A 511 6.39 -7.84 20.04
N GLY A 512 5.56 -7.42 21.00
CA GLY A 512 5.78 -6.21 21.80
C GLY A 512 5.61 -4.88 21.04
N VAL A 513 5.23 -4.90 19.77
CA VAL A 513 4.99 -3.67 18.98
C VAL A 513 3.58 -3.14 19.21
N ASP A 514 3.37 -1.84 18.99
CA ASP A 514 2.03 -1.26 19.07
C ASP A 514 1.10 -1.77 17.97
N THR A 515 -0.15 -2.01 18.33
CA THR A 515 -1.23 -2.35 17.42
C THR A 515 -2.42 -1.44 17.60
N PHE A 516 -3.09 -1.14 16.49
CA PHE A 516 -4.32 -0.37 16.48
C PHE A 516 -5.49 -1.31 16.75
N ARG A 517 -6.45 -0.90 17.59
CA ARG A 517 -7.67 -1.66 17.93
C ARG A 517 -8.87 -0.74 17.80
N PHE A 518 -9.82 -1.19 16.99
CA PHE A 518 -10.99 -0.40 16.62
C PHE A 518 -12.01 -1.32 15.96
N HIS A 519 -13.28 -0.96 16.05
CA HIS A 519 -14.34 -1.54 15.23
C HIS A 519 -14.89 -0.42 14.36
N GLU A 520 -15.13 -0.67 13.07
CA GLU A 520 -15.79 0.30 12.21
C GLU A 520 -17.22 0.57 12.72
N PRO A 521 -17.64 1.83 12.90
CA PRO A 521 -19.04 2.13 13.19
C PRO A 521 -19.95 1.57 12.10
N TRP A 522 -20.93 0.77 12.50
CA TRP A 522 -21.85 0.10 11.58
C TRP A 522 -23.30 0.50 11.90
N PRO A 523 -23.74 1.70 11.46
CA PRO A 523 -25.07 2.19 11.76
C PRO A 523 -26.15 1.37 11.03
N GLU A 524 -27.40 1.55 11.44
CA GLU A 524 -28.58 0.90 10.84
C GLU A 524 -28.65 1.11 9.32
N SER A 525 -28.22 2.26 8.81
CA SER A 525 -28.17 2.55 7.37
C SER A 525 -27.20 1.66 6.57
N LYS A 526 -26.26 0.98 7.22
CA LYS A 526 -25.36 -0.02 6.62
C LYS A 526 -25.82 -1.47 6.87
N CYS A 527 -26.86 -1.67 7.68
CA CYS A 527 -27.37 -2.98 8.03
C CYS A 527 -28.43 -3.42 7.01
N VAL A 528 -28.47 -4.71 6.68
CA VAL A 528 -29.63 -5.27 5.97
C VAL A 528 -30.67 -5.72 6.99
N PRO A 529 -31.93 -5.28 6.86
CA PRO A 529 -33.00 -5.65 7.77
C PRO A 529 -33.13 -7.17 7.93
N GLY A 530 -33.14 -7.66 9.17
CA GLY A 530 -33.29 -9.08 9.51
C GLY A 530 -32.02 -9.94 9.35
N SER A 531 -30.88 -9.33 9.00
CA SER A 531 -29.61 -10.02 8.77
C SER A 531 -28.52 -9.58 9.76
N SER A 532 -28.39 -8.27 9.98
CA SER A 532 -27.36 -7.71 10.87
C SER A 532 -27.91 -6.59 11.74
N GLU A 533 -27.41 -6.49 12.97
CA GLU A 533 -27.74 -5.39 13.89
C GLU A 533 -26.67 -4.28 13.89
N PRO A 534 -27.05 -3.03 14.18
CA PRO A 534 -26.11 -1.92 14.25
C PRO A 534 -25.04 -2.12 15.33
N THR A 535 -23.81 -1.75 15.01
CA THR A 535 -22.70 -1.69 15.96
C THR A 535 -22.33 -0.24 16.22
N LEU A 536 -22.60 0.19 17.45
CA LEU A 536 -22.27 1.53 17.93
C LEU A 536 -20.79 1.56 18.31
N VAL A 537 -20.11 2.63 17.90
CA VAL A 537 -18.71 2.90 18.22
C VAL A 537 -18.58 4.39 18.50
N ARG A 538 -18.00 4.77 19.65
CA ARG A 538 -17.84 6.17 20.07
C ARG A 538 -16.55 6.39 20.82
N VAL A 539 -15.99 7.59 20.76
CA VAL A 539 -14.87 7.98 21.63
C VAL A 539 -15.42 8.28 23.03
N VAL A 540 -14.83 7.66 24.06
CA VAL A 540 -15.29 7.79 25.44
C VAL A 540 -15.15 9.25 25.89
N GLY A 541 -16.25 9.81 26.41
CA GLY A 541 -16.29 11.15 26.99
C GLY A 541 -16.30 12.31 25.98
N TRP A 542 -16.32 12.04 24.67
CA TRP A 542 -16.37 13.08 23.64
C TRP A 542 -17.80 13.39 23.19
N PRO A 543 -18.08 14.63 22.72
CA PRO A 543 -19.30 14.94 22.00
C PRO A 543 -19.47 14.05 20.76
N LEU A 544 -20.72 13.68 20.44
CA LEU A 544 -21.01 12.73 19.36
C LEU A 544 -20.41 13.17 18.01
N ALA A 545 -20.55 14.44 17.64
CA ALA A 545 -20.05 14.95 16.37
C ALA A 545 -18.51 14.85 16.24
N GLU A 546 -17.77 15.10 17.32
CA GLU A 546 -16.30 14.99 17.34
C GLU A 546 -15.86 13.52 17.31
N SER A 547 -16.56 12.67 18.06
CA SER A 547 -16.38 11.21 18.04
C SER A 547 -16.59 10.64 16.64
N ASP A 548 -17.70 10.99 15.99
CA ASP A 548 -18.05 10.50 14.65
C ASP A 548 -17.01 10.94 13.61
N ALA A 549 -16.56 12.20 13.67
CA ALA A 549 -15.52 12.71 12.79
C ALA A 549 -14.18 11.97 12.95
N LEU A 550 -13.76 11.65 14.19
CA LEU A 550 -12.55 10.85 14.40
C LEU A 550 -12.73 9.41 13.92
N CYS A 551 -13.87 8.78 14.25
CA CYS A 551 -14.16 7.42 13.83
C CYS A 551 -14.19 7.29 12.30
N GLU A 552 -14.72 8.28 11.59
CA GLU A 552 -14.69 8.34 10.13
C GLU A 552 -13.26 8.41 9.59
N LYS A 553 -12.41 9.28 10.15
CA LYS A 553 -10.99 9.39 9.75
C LYS A 553 -10.23 8.08 9.96
N LEU A 554 -10.41 7.42 11.11
CA LEU A 554 -9.77 6.14 11.43
C LEU A 554 -10.30 5.02 10.53
N THR A 555 -11.60 5.01 10.25
CA THR A 555 -12.20 4.05 9.30
C THR A 555 -11.61 4.23 7.90
N ARG A 556 -11.48 5.47 7.40
CA ARG A 556 -10.85 5.75 6.09
C ARG A 556 -9.42 5.22 6.02
N LEU A 557 -8.63 5.33 7.10
CA LEU A 557 -7.28 4.74 7.15
C LEU A 557 -7.28 3.21 7.07
N LEU A 558 -8.30 2.53 7.62
CA LEU A 558 -8.43 1.07 7.47
C LEU A 558 -8.71 0.65 6.03
N TYR A 559 -9.45 1.45 5.26
CA TYR A 559 -9.72 1.18 3.83
C TYR A 559 -8.59 1.67 2.90
N ASP A 560 -7.69 2.53 3.38
CA ASP A 560 -6.61 3.11 2.58
C ASP A 560 -5.77 2.01 1.92
N ARG A 561 -5.48 2.17 0.62
CA ARG A 561 -4.75 1.18 -0.18
C ARG A 561 -3.27 1.04 0.20
N ARG A 562 -2.74 1.95 1.02
CA ARG A 562 -1.42 1.85 1.65
C ARG A 562 -1.44 0.99 2.92
N VAL A 563 -2.63 0.68 3.45
CA VAL A 563 -2.83 -0.07 4.69
C VAL A 563 -3.47 -1.43 4.43
N ALA A 564 -4.50 -1.48 3.57
CA ALA A 564 -5.33 -2.67 3.38
C ALA A 564 -4.94 -3.48 2.14
N TYR A 565 -4.42 -4.68 2.38
CA TYR A 565 -4.31 -5.73 1.37
C TYR A 565 -5.69 -6.28 1.00
N ARG A 566 -5.97 -6.35 -0.31
CA ARG A 566 -7.25 -6.81 -0.87
C ARG A 566 -7.06 -8.21 -1.42
N HIS A 567 -7.46 -9.21 -0.64
CA HIS A 567 -7.26 -10.60 -0.99
C HIS A 567 -8.43 -11.16 -1.81
N GLN A 568 -8.15 -11.54 -3.05
CA GLN A 568 -9.02 -12.41 -3.85
C GLN A 568 -8.64 -13.88 -3.59
N TRP A 569 -9.59 -14.60 -2.99
CA TRP A 569 -9.45 -16.02 -2.67
C TRP A 569 -9.36 -16.88 -3.92
N LYS A 570 -8.50 -17.89 -3.87
CA LYS A 570 -8.48 -19.04 -4.77
C LYS A 570 -8.73 -20.33 -3.99
N ALA A 571 -9.36 -21.30 -4.63
CA ALA A 571 -9.59 -22.63 -4.06
C ALA A 571 -8.27 -23.25 -3.56
N GLY A 572 -8.26 -23.71 -2.31
CA GLY A 572 -7.08 -24.30 -1.68
C GLY A 572 -6.12 -23.32 -1.02
N ASP A 573 -6.37 -22.01 -1.07
CA ASP A 573 -5.58 -21.04 -0.33
C ASP A 573 -5.68 -21.29 1.19
N PHE A 574 -4.54 -21.15 1.87
CA PHE A 574 -4.46 -21.06 3.32
C PHE A 574 -4.00 -19.65 3.71
N ILE A 575 -4.69 -19.04 4.69
CA ILE A 575 -4.24 -17.76 5.25
C ILE A 575 -4.03 -17.92 6.75
N PHE A 576 -2.90 -17.41 7.22
CA PHE A 576 -2.58 -17.25 8.64
C PHE A 576 -2.52 -15.77 8.92
N ASN A 577 -3.47 -15.30 9.70
CA ASN A 577 -3.62 -13.89 10.01
C ASN A 577 -3.34 -13.67 11.49
N ASP A 578 -2.45 -12.73 11.79
CA ASP A 578 -2.26 -12.18 13.13
C ASP A 578 -3.41 -11.22 13.42
N ASN A 579 -4.37 -11.67 14.22
CA ASN A 579 -5.58 -10.95 14.58
C ASN A 579 -5.33 -9.85 15.63
N ALA A 580 -4.17 -9.83 16.29
CA ALA A 580 -3.75 -8.71 17.12
C ALA A 580 -3.15 -7.58 16.28
N MET A 581 -2.43 -7.92 15.20
CA MET A 581 -1.78 -6.97 14.30
C MET A 581 -2.71 -6.34 13.26
N THR A 582 -3.72 -7.09 12.82
CA THR A 582 -4.56 -6.71 11.68
C THR A 582 -6.02 -6.52 12.06
N HIS A 583 -6.69 -5.63 11.33
CA HIS A 583 -8.13 -5.66 11.17
C HIS A 583 -8.47 -6.36 9.87
N HIS A 584 -9.65 -6.94 9.81
CA HIS A 584 -10.14 -7.55 8.59
C HIS A 584 -11.62 -7.26 8.36
N THR A 585 -12.00 -7.37 7.10
CA THR A 585 -13.40 -7.31 6.66
C THR A 585 -13.61 -8.14 5.40
N ARG A 586 -14.86 -8.27 4.97
CA ARG A 586 -15.26 -8.82 3.69
C ARG A 586 -16.07 -7.76 2.93
N THR A 587 -15.72 -7.52 1.66
CA THR A 587 -16.60 -6.72 0.80
C THR A 587 -17.88 -7.48 0.48
N ALA A 588 -18.96 -6.75 0.20
CA ALA A 588 -20.17 -7.37 -0.34
C ALA A 588 -19.84 -8.16 -1.62
N PHE A 589 -20.61 -9.20 -1.91
CA PHE A 589 -20.49 -9.95 -3.16
C PHE A 589 -21.85 -10.29 -3.75
N GLU A 590 -21.83 -10.42 -5.07
CA GLU A 590 -22.94 -10.93 -5.87
C GLU A 590 -22.74 -12.45 -6.10
N ASP A 591 -23.59 -13.07 -6.91
CA ASP A 591 -23.62 -14.50 -7.25
C ASP A 591 -22.29 -15.29 -7.14
N GLY A 592 -22.36 -16.48 -6.53
CA GLY A 592 -21.23 -17.42 -6.42
C GLY A 592 -21.18 -18.15 -5.08
N HIS A 593 -20.35 -19.19 -4.98
CA HIS A 593 -20.20 -19.99 -3.77
C HIS A 593 -18.90 -19.62 -3.04
N ARG A 594 -19.02 -19.22 -1.76
CA ARG A 594 -17.89 -18.93 -0.88
C ARG A 594 -17.95 -19.88 0.30
N GLU A 595 -16.88 -20.63 0.52
CA GLU A 595 -16.75 -21.43 1.72
C GLU A 595 -15.32 -21.35 2.23
N HIS A 596 -15.20 -20.96 3.51
CA HIS A 596 -13.95 -20.99 4.25
C HIS A 596 -14.11 -21.79 5.53
N TRP A 597 -13.05 -22.46 5.93
CA TRP A 597 -12.92 -22.95 7.30
C TRP A 597 -12.05 -21.98 8.08
N ARG A 598 -12.51 -21.59 9.27
CA ARG A 598 -11.81 -20.68 10.18
C ARG A 598 -11.60 -21.36 11.52
N VAL A 599 -10.37 -21.29 12.03
CA VAL A 599 -10.02 -21.67 13.41
C VAL A 599 -9.38 -20.47 14.10
N HIS A 600 -9.72 -20.28 15.37
CA HIS A 600 -9.09 -19.30 16.25
C HIS A 600 -8.02 -19.96 17.10
N VAL A 601 -6.86 -19.32 17.19
CA VAL A 601 -5.69 -19.87 17.85
C VAL A 601 -5.05 -18.79 18.73
N ASN A 602 -4.60 -19.16 19.92
CA ASN A 602 -3.82 -18.30 20.81
C ASN A 602 -2.32 -18.53 20.71
#